data_AF-A0A932AV44-F1
#
_entry.id   AF-A0A932AV44-F1
#
_cell.length_a   1.000
_cell.length_b   1.000
_cell.length_c   1.000
_cell.angle_alpha   90.00
_cell.angle_beta   90.00
_cell.angle_gamma   90.00
#
_symmetry.space_group_name_H-M   'P 1'
#
loop_
_entity.id
_entity.type
_entity.pdbx_description
1 polymer ?
#
loop_
_entity_poly.entity_id
_entity_poly.type
_entity_poly.pdbx_seq_one_letter_code
_entity_poly.pdbx_strand_id
1 'polypeptide(L)'
;MPPLQWWRRLPAPAFTGVHVATIRRAIAGISIINEPCWPTAVKGNPVAAVGVALRAIKRRRIPSPGFDLVMSALLRCAIEGSTTAALVLVYAVGRMAAKDPGCATVAASWHTTTVPPQARRASKGA
;
A
#
# COMPACT_ATOMS: atom_id res chain seq x y z
N MET A 1 -10.11 14.11 3.39
CA MET A 1 -9.59 12.84 3.91
C MET A 1 -8.08 12.90 4.02
N PRO A 2 -7.46 12.60 5.19
CA PRO A 2 -6.02 12.74 5.39
C PRO A 2 -5.22 11.88 4.39
N PRO A 3 -4.13 12.39 3.78
CA PRO A 3 -3.35 11.66 2.79
C PRO A 3 -2.84 10.30 3.25
N LEU A 4 -2.48 10.17 4.53
CA LEU A 4 -1.96 8.92 5.09
C LEU A 4 -3.01 7.80 5.19
N GLN A 5 -4.28 8.10 4.96
CA GLN A 5 -5.36 7.10 4.98
C GLN A 5 -5.81 6.67 3.58
N TRP A 6 -5.24 7.24 2.52
CA TRP A 6 -5.67 6.98 1.15
C TRP A 6 -5.51 5.51 0.73
N TRP A 7 -4.50 4.82 1.25
CA TRP A 7 -4.20 3.42 0.94
C TRP A 7 -5.34 2.43 1.23
N ARG A 8 -6.27 2.77 2.14
CA ARG A 8 -7.43 1.94 2.49
C ARG A 8 -8.77 2.51 2.05
N ARG A 9 -8.77 3.67 1.39
CA ARG A 9 -10.01 4.41 1.07
C ARG A 9 -10.14 4.78 -0.40
N LEU A 10 -9.05 4.83 -1.16
CA LEU A 10 -9.07 5.13 -2.60
C LEU A 10 -8.76 3.88 -3.42
N PRO A 11 -9.47 3.66 -4.54
CA PRO A 11 -9.17 2.56 -5.46
C PRO A 11 -7.89 2.86 -6.25
N ALA A 12 -7.21 1.82 -6.74
CA ALA A 12 -5.95 1.94 -7.49
C ALA A 12 -5.98 2.96 -8.65
N PRO A 13 -7.04 3.01 -9.49
CA PRO A 13 -7.10 3.95 -10.63
C PRO A 13 -7.26 5.42 -10.23
N ALA A 14 -7.59 5.73 -8.97
CA ALA A 14 -7.74 7.10 -8.52
C ALA A 14 -6.40 7.82 -8.30
N PHE A 15 -5.29 7.07 -8.21
CA PHE A 15 -3.99 7.64 -7.92
C PHE A 15 -3.35 8.24 -9.18
N THR A 16 -2.83 9.46 -9.02
CA THR A 16 -2.12 10.21 -10.04
C THR A 16 -0.76 10.67 -9.51
N GLY A 17 0.09 11.25 -10.36
CA GLY A 17 1.38 11.80 -9.93
C GLY A 17 1.26 12.87 -8.82
N VAL A 18 0.15 13.63 -8.79
CA VAL A 18 -0.13 14.59 -7.71
C VAL A 18 -0.29 13.89 -6.37
N HIS A 19 -1.00 12.76 -6.33
CA HIS A 19 -1.18 11.97 -5.10
C HIS A 19 0.15 11.41 -4.60
N VAL A 20 1.00 10.92 -5.50
CA VAL A 20 2.36 10.44 -5.16
C VAL A 20 3.18 11.56 -4.54
N ALA A 21 3.16 12.76 -5.12
CA ALA A 21 3.88 13.91 -4.60
C ALA A 21 3.37 14.35 -3.22
N THR A 22 2.05 14.29 -2.98
CA THR A 22 1.44 14.59 -1.68
C THR A 22 1.84 13.55 -0.63
N ILE A 23 1.77 12.25 -0.95
CA ILE A 23 2.20 11.18 -0.04
C ILE A 23 3.67 11.36 0.31
N ARG A 24 4.54 11.58 -0.69
CA ARG A 24 5.97 11.79 -0.49
C ARG A 24 6.26 12.93 0.49
N ARG A 25 5.56 14.06 0.36
CA ARG A 25 5.68 15.18 1.29
C ARG A 25 5.17 14.83 2.69
N ALA A 26 4.02 14.14 2.77
CA ALA A 26 3.39 13.79 4.05
C ALA A 26 4.22 12.81 4.90
N ILE A 27 5.01 11.94 4.27
CA ILE A 27 5.88 10.99 4.99
C ILE A 27 7.33 11.50 5.14
N ALA A 28 7.70 12.57 4.45
CA ALA A 28 9.03 13.14 4.53
C ALA A 28 9.30 13.74 5.92
N GLY A 29 10.52 13.56 6.42
CA GLY A 29 10.95 14.13 7.70
C GLY A 29 10.41 13.42 8.95
N ILE A 30 9.55 12.41 8.80
CA ILE A 30 9.09 11.59 9.92
C ILE A 30 10.04 10.41 10.10
N SER A 31 10.47 10.15 11.34
CA SER A 31 11.27 8.99 11.70
C SER A 31 10.46 8.01 12.56
N ILE A 32 10.62 6.71 12.29
CA ILE A 32 10.05 5.66 13.14
C ILE A 32 11.17 5.10 14.02
N ILE A 33 11.01 5.24 15.34
CA ILE A 33 11.95 4.71 16.32
C ILE A 33 12.04 3.18 16.16
N ASN A 34 13.27 2.64 16.18
CA ASN A 34 13.56 1.21 16.04
C ASN A 34 13.11 0.58 14.70
N GLU A 35 13.05 1.36 13.62
CA GLU A 35 12.80 0.84 12.28
C GLU A 35 13.95 1.22 11.31
N PRO A 36 15.00 0.38 11.20
CA PRO A 36 16.23 0.74 10.48
C PRO A 36 16.02 0.87 8.97
N CYS A 37 15.02 0.19 8.39
CA CYS A 37 14.72 0.30 6.97
C CYS A 37 13.85 1.51 6.62
N TRP A 38 13.34 2.23 7.62
CA TRP A 38 12.39 3.33 7.40
C TRP A 38 12.95 4.46 6.52
N PRO A 39 14.18 4.96 6.71
CA PRO A 39 14.73 6.02 5.85
C PRO A 39 14.79 5.61 4.37
N THR A 40 15.11 4.35 4.10
CA THR A 40 15.17 3.80 2.73
C THR A 40 13.76 3.61 2.15
N ALA A 41 12.80 3.15 2.97
CA ALA A 41 11.41 3.02 2.58
C ALA A 41 10.78 4.38 2.20
N VAL A 42 11.01 5.42 3.00
CA VAL A 42 10.51 6.79 2.75
C VAL A 42 11.04 7.36 1.43
N LYS A 43 12.30 7.02 1.08
CA LYS A 43 12.91 7.40 -0.19
C LYS A 43 12.26 6.70 -1.40
N GLY A 44 11.45 5.68 -1.20
CA GLY A 44 10.71 4.97 -2.25
C GLY A 44 11.35 3.65 -2.66
N ASN A 45 12.23 3.08 -1.83
CA ASN A 45 12.78 1.75 -2.11
C ASN A 45 11.69 0.68 -1.84
N PRO A 46 11.27 -0.09 -2.86
CA PRO A 46 10.16 -1.02 -2.72
C PRO A 46 10.46 -2.19 -1.77
N VAL A 47 11.69 -2.69 -1.76
CA VAL A 47 12.10 -3.81 -0.88
C VAL A 47 12.05 -3.38 0.59
N ALA A 48 12.61 -2.20 0.89
CA ALA A 48 12.57 -1.64 2.23
C ALA A 48 11.12 -1.36 2.68
N ALA A 49 10.30 -0.74 1.82
CA ALA A 49 8.90 -0.44 2.13
C ALA A 49 8.08 -1.71 2.42
N VAL A 50 8.24 -2.75 1.59
CA VAL A 50 7.61 -4.07 1.81
C VAL A 50 8.05 -4.67 3.15
N GLY A 51 9.36 -4.67 3.44
CA GLY A 51 9.89 -5.22 4.68
C GLY A 51 9.34 -4.53 5.94
N VAL A 52 9.28 -3.19 5.92
CA VAL A 52 8.71 -2.39 7.02
C VAL A 52 7.21 -2.68 7.17
N ALA A 53 6.46 -2.73 6.06
CA ALA A 53 5.03 -3.01 6.08
C ALA A 53 4.71 -4.41 6.65
N LEU A 54 5.43 -5.45 6.21
CA LEU A 54 5.22 -6.80 6.74
C LEU A 54 5.52 -6.89 8.24
N ARG A 55 6.57 -6.22 8.72
CA ARG A 55 6.85 -6.12 10.17
C ARG A 55 5.73 -5.41 10.92
N ALA A 56 5.21 -4.30 10.38
CA ALA A 56 4.09 -3.56 10.97
C ALA A 56 2.81 -4.41 11.04
N ILE A 57 2.48 -5.14 9.97
CA ILE A 57 1.33 -6.06 9.92
C ILE A 57 1.50 -7.22 10.90
N LYS A 58 2.69 -7.82 10.98
CA LYS A 58 3.00 -8.92 11.92
C LYS A 58 2.81 -8.49 13.37
N ARG A 59 3.16 -7.25 13.72
CA ARG A 59 2.95 -6.67 15.06
C ARG A 59 1.47 -6.38 15.38
N ARG A 60 0.52 -6.76 14.51
CA ARG A 60 -0.94 -6.62 14.67
C ARG A 60 -1.43 -5.23 15.07
N ARG A 61 -0.69 -4.17 14.72
CA ARG A 61 -1.13 -2.78 14.93
C ARG A 61 -2.12 -2.39 13.84
N ILE A 62 -3.42 -2.60 14.07
CA ILE A 62 -4.50 -2.26 13.16
C ILE A 62 -5.40 -1.21 13.84
N PRO A 63 -5.85 -0.15 13.13
CA PRO A 63 -5.05 0.89 12.49
C PRO A 63 -4.55 1.94 13.51
N SER A 64 -3.35 2.48 13.31
CA SER A 64 -2.79 3.58 14.11
C SER A 64 -2.07 4.59 13.20
N PRO A 65 -1.78 5.82 13.65
CA PRO A 65 -1.07 6.80 12.82
C PRO A 65 0.27 6.30 12.26
N GLY A 66 1.03 5.53 13.06
CA GLY A 66 2.28 4.92 12.60
C GLY A 66 2.06 3.79 11.57
N PHE A 67 0.94 3.07 11.66
CA PHE A 67 0.58 2.08 10.64
C PHE A 67 0.20 2.76 9.32
N ASP A 68 -0.60 3.83 9.38
CA ASP A 68 -0.98 4.64 8.22
C ASP A 68 0.24 5.25 7.52
N LEU A 69 1.24 5.68 8.28
CA LEU A 69 2.51 6.17 7.78
C LEU A 69 3.27 5.09 6.96
N VAL A 70 3.42 3.89 7.54
CA VAL A 70 4.10 2.76 6.88
C VAL A 70 3.36 2.34 5.61
N MET A 71 2.04 2.20 5.69
CA MET A 71 1.21 1.81 4.55
C MET A 71 1.21 2.88 3.45
N SER A 72 1.41 4.15 3.79
CA SER A 72 1.56 5.23 2.80
C SER A 72 2.89 5.15 2.03
N ALA A 73 3.99 4.80 2.69
CA ALA A 73 5.26 4.54 2.01
C ALA A 73 5.17 3.33 1.06
N LEU A 74 4.47 2.28 1.49
CA LEU A 74 4.18 1.11 0.64
C LEU A 74 3.30 1.49 -0.56
N LEU A 75 2.24 2.28 -0.32
CA LEU A 75 1.34 2.78 -1.35
C LEU A 75 2.08 3.56 -2.43
N ARG A 76 2.99 4.45 -2.04
CA ARG A 76 3.85 5.17 -2.99
C ARG A 76 4.57 4.19 -3.92
N CYS A 77 5.22 3.17 -3.36
CA CYS A 77 5.97 2.19 -4.15
C CYS A 77 5.05 1.39 -5.10
N ALA A 78 3.83 1.09 -4.67
CA ALA A 78 2.85 0.40 -5.51
C ALA A 78 2.38 1.26 -6.68
N ILE A 79 2.12 2.55 -6.46
CA ILE A 79 1.75 3.50 -7.53
C ILE A 79 2.92 3.68 -8.51
N GLU A 80 4.16 3.69 -8.01
CA GLU A 80 5.38 3.78 -8.83
C GLU A 80 5.73 2.46 -9.55
N GLY A 81 4.90 1.40 -9.43
CA GLY A 81 4.98 0.19 -10.25
C GLY A 81 5.47 -1.07 -9.55
N SER A 82 5.68 -1.06 -8.23
CA SER A 82 6.08 -2.27 -7.50
C SER A 82 4.90 -3.24 -7.29
N THR A 83 4.88 -4.32 -8.05
CA THR A 83 3.88 -5.40 -7.92
C THR A 83 3.86 -6.01 -6.52
N THR A 84 5.04 -6.23 -5.92
CA THR A 84 5.12 -6.78 -4.55
C THR A 84 4.52 -5.81 -3.52
N ALA A 85 4.76 -4.51 -3.66
CA ALA A 85 4.15 -3.51 -2.77
C ALA A 85 2.62 -3.50 -2.89
N ALA A 86 2.10 -3.59 -4.13
CA ALA A 86 0.68 -3.66 -4.39
C ALA A 86 0.03 -4.95 -3.81
N LEU A 87 0.68 -6.11 -3.92
CA LEU A 87 0.20 -7.35 -3.30
C LEU A 87 0.16 -7.27 -1.77
N VAL A 88 1.16 -6.65 -1.14
CA VAL A 88 1.17 -6.45 0.32
C VAL A 88 0.09 -5.45 0.74
N LEU A 89 -0.17 -4.42 -0.07
CA LEU A 89 -1.31 -3.50 0.14
C LEU A 89 -2.64 -4.24 0.11
N VAL A 90 -2.87 -5.06 -0.91
CA VAL A 90 -4.08 -5.90 -1.03
C VAL A 90 -4.25 -6.78 0.21
N TYR A 91 -3.19 -7.45 0.64
CA TYR A 91 -3.22 -8.27 1.85
C TYR A 91 -3.59 -7.44 3.09
N ALA A 92 -2.97 -6.27 3.29
CA ALA A 92 -3.23 -5.40 4.44
C ALA A 92 -4.66 -4.85 4.44
N VAL A 93 -5.16 -4.41 3.29
CA VAL A 93 -6.54 -3.91 3.12
C VAL A 93 -7.55 -5.03 3.29
N GLY A 94 -7.29 -6.21 2.72
CA GLY A 94 -8.15 -7.39 2.87
C GLY A 94 -8.33 -7.83 4.31
N ARG A 95 -7.30 -7.70 5.16
CA ARG A 95 -7.41 -7.96 6.60
C ARG A 95 -8.35 -7.01 7.33
N MET A 96 -8.59 -5.82 6.79
CA MET A 96 -9.53 -4.84 7.36
C MET A 96 -10.95 -4.99 6.80
N ALA A 97 -11.12 -5.69 5.66
CA ALA A 97 -12.41 -5.84 4.99
C ALA A 97 -13.51 -6.45 5.89
N ALA A 98 -13.12 -7.29 6.86
CA ALA A 98 -14.07 -7.84 7.84
C ALA A 98 -14.67 -6.79 8.78
N LYS A 99 -14.01 -5.64 8.98
CA LYS A 99 -14.45 -4.54 9.84
C LYS A 99 -14.95 -3.33 9.06
N ASP A 100 -14.47 -3.16 7.82
CA ASP A 100 -14.82 -2.05 6.93
C ASP A 100 -15.05 -2.60 5.51
N PRO A 101 -16.31 -2.78 5.08
CA PRO A 101 -16.63 -3.27 3.75
C PRO A 101 -16.02 -2.43 2.61
N GLY A 102 -15.79 -1.13 2.84
CA GLY A 102 -15.14 -0.25 1.85
C GLY A 102 -13.71 -0.70 1.52
N CYS A 103 -13.02 -1.35 2.46
CA CYS A 103 -11.71 -1.94 2.22
C CYS A 103 -11.77 -3.10 1.21
N ALA A 104 -12.86 -3.87 1.14
CA ALA A 104 -12.98 -4.97 0.17
C ALA A 104 -12.92 -4.45 -1.27
N THR A 105 -13.66 -3.37 -1.57
CA THR A 105 -13.66 -2.72 -2.87
C THR A 105 -12.28 -2.15 -3.22
N VAL A 106 -11.61 -1.53 -2.25
CA VAL A 106 -10.24 -1.02 -2.44
C VAL A 106 -9.29 -2.18 -2.76
N ALA A 107 -9.28 -3.25 -1.98
CA ALA A 107 -8.42 -4.42 -2.22
C ALA A 107 -8.63 -5.03 -3.63
N ALA A 108 -9.88 -5.14 -4.07
CA ALA A 108 -10.20 -5.64 -5.40
C ALA A 108 -9.60 -4.77 -6.53
N SER A 109 -9.65 -3.43 -6.39
CA SER A 109 -9.10 -2.52 -7.40
C SER A 109 -7.59 -2.65 -7.61
N TRP A 110 -6.86 -3.02 -6.55
CA TRP A 110 -5.42 -3.25 -6.60
C TRP A 110 -5.07 -4.60 -7.22
N HIS A 111 -5.87 -5.64 -7.00
CA HIS A 111 -5.68 -6.96 -7.63
C HIS A 111 -5.69 -6.88 -9.16
N THR A 112 -6.63 -6.15 -9.76
CA THR A 112 -6.74 -6.02 -11.23
C THR A 112 -5.53 -5.32 -11.86
N THR A 113 -4.84 -4.47 -11.09
CA THR A 113 -3.63 -3.75 -11.54
C THR A 113 -2.38 -4.63 -11.44
N THR A 114 -2.34 -5.58 -10.49
CA THR A 114 -1.18 -6.46 -10.26
C THR A 114 -1.09 -7.68 -11.17
N VAL A 115 -2.19 -8.06 -11.82
CA VAL A 115 -2.21 -9.21 -12.74
C VAL A 115 -1.87 -8.72 -14.16
N PRO A 116 -0.71 -9.10 -14.73
CA PRO A 116 -0.40 -8.75 -16.11
C PRO A 116 -1.47 -9.32 -17.07
N PRO A 117 -1.79 -8.60 -18.17
CA PRO A 117 -2.94 -8.92 -19.03
C PRO A 117 -2.93 -10.33 -19.63
N GLN A 118 -1.76 -10.99 -19.69
CA GLN A 118 -1.61 -12.36 -20.18
C GLN A 118 -2.27 -13.42 -19.28
N ALA A 119 -2.31 -13.23 -17.96
CA ALA A 119 -2.94 -14.19 -17.04
C ALA A 119 -4.48 -14.13 -17.05
N ARG A 120 -5.08 -13.06 -17.61
CA ARG A 120 -6.54 -12.90 -17.72
C ARG A 120 -7.16 -13.65 -18.90
N ARG A 121 -6.34 -14.10 -19.86
CA ARG A 121 -6.79 -14.88 -21.04
C ARG A 121 -6.82 -16.40 -20.80
N ALA A 122 -6.09 -16.90 -19.81
CA ALA A 122 -5.97 -18.34 -19.54
C ALA A 122 -7.20 -18.95 -18.81
N SER A 123 -8.15 -18.15 -18.36
CA SER A 123 -9.34 -18.60 -17.60
C SER A 123 -10.66 -18.49 -18.37
N LYS A 124 -10.62 -18.20 -19.69
CA LYS A 124 -11.79 -18.19 -20.59
C LYS A 124 -11.77 -19.27 -21.67
N GLY A 125 -10.89 -20.26 -21.54
CA GLY A 125 -10.84 -21.42 -22.43
C GLY A 125 -10.72 -22.70 -21.61
N ALA A 126 -11.85 -23.15 -21.06
CA ALA A 126 -12.09 -24.50 -20.60
C ALA A 126 -13.58 -24.80 -20.83
#